data_AF-A0A7V9FBK1-F1
#
_entry.id   AF-A0A7V9FBK1-F1
#
_cell.length_a   1.000
_cell.length_b   1.000
_cell.length_c   1.000
_cell.angle_alpha   90.00
_cell.angle_beta   90.00
_cell.angle_gamma   90.00
#
_symmetry.space_group_name_H-M   'P 1'
#
loop_
_entity.id
_entity.type
_entity.pdbx_description
1 polymer ?
#
loop_
_entity_poly.entity_id
_entity_poly.type
_entity_poly.pdbx_seq_one_letter_code
_entity_poly.pdbx_strand_id
1 'polypeptide(L)' 'MRVFEHTHATLRNLADETGEPMQEVIAEAVEAFRRRRILELTNAAYAAMRSDPALWQEELDEREAWDVTLRDGLEDK' A
#
# COMPACT_ATOMS: atom_id res chain seq x y z
N MET A 1 5.84 -3.30 26.02
CA MET A 1 6.88 -2.98 25.01
C MET A 1 7.61 -1.73 25.47
N ARG A 2 8.96 -1.73 25.49
CA ARG A 2 9.73 -0.52 25.81
C ARG A 2 10.01 0.23 24.51
N VAL A 3 9.68 1.51 24.50
CA VAL A 3 9.93 2.44 23.38
C VAL A 3 10.66 3.67 23.88
N PHE A 4 11.17 4.51 22.98
CA PHE A 4 11.70 5.82 23.35
C PHE A 4 10.62 6.71 23.93
N GLU A 5 10.99 7.60 24.86
CA GLU A 5 10.04 8.50 25.55
C GLU A 5 9.23 9.35 24.54
N HIS A 6 9.89 9.87 23.52
CA HIS A 6 9.23 10.63 22.46
C HIS A 6 8.16 9.81 21.71
N THR A 7 8.46 8.54 21.38
CA THR A 7 7.50 7.64 20.73
C THR A 7 6.29 7.38 21.62
N HIS A 8 6.51 7.18 22.91
CA HIS A 8 5.42 6.98 23.87
C HIS A 8 4.53 8.23 23.98
N ALA A 9 5.13 9.42 24.02
CA ALA A 9 4.38 10.68 24.03
C ALA A 9 3.54 10.86 22.74
N THR A 10 4.11 10.59 21.56
CA THR A 10 3.37 10.63 20.30
C THR A 10 2.20 9.65 20.29
N LEU A 11 2.41 8.41 20.74
CA LEU A 11 1.34 7.40 20.79
C LEU A 11 0.22 7.79 21.76
N ARG A 12 0.56 8.47 22.85
CA ARG A 12 -0.44 8.99 23.80
C ARG A 12 -1.29 10.08 23.16
N ASN A 13 -0.65 11.05 22.51
CA ASN A 13 -1.37 12.12 21.83
C ASN A 13 -2.31 11.57 20.74
N LEU A 14 -1.82 10.61 19.94
CA LEU A 14 -2.64 9.95 18.92
C LEU A 14 -3.82 9.19 19.54
N ALA A 15 -3.61 8.47 20.64
CA ALA A 15 -4.68 7.79 21.36
C ALA A 15 -5.73 8.78 21.90
N ASP A 16 -5.30 9.93 22.43
CA ASP A 16 -6.21 10.98 22.90
C ASP A 16 -6.98 11.62 21.73
N GLU A 17 -6.36 11.77 20.56
CA GLU A 17 -6.97 12.31 19.34
C GLU A 17 -7.97 11.34 18.69
N THR A 18 -7.65 10.05 18.62
CA THR A 18 -8.54 9.04 18.00
C THR A 18 -9.56 8.46 18.96
N GLY A 19 -9.36 8.64 20.27
CA GLY A 19 -10.20 8.03 21.32
C GLY A 19 -9.97 6.53 21.49
N GLU A 20 -8.87 6.00 20.95
CA GLU A 20 -8.55 4.58 20.95
C GLU A 20 -7.45 4.24 21.96
N PRO A 21 -7.39 2.98 22.45
CA PRO A 21 -6.28 2.55 23.29
C PRO A 21 -4.95 2.67 22.54
N MET A 22 -3.88 3.10 23.23
CA MET A 22 -2.53 3.20 22.65
C MET A 22 -2.05 1.90 21.96
N GLN A 23 -2.53 0.73 22.39
CA GLN A 23 -2.21 -0.55 21.75
C GLN A 23 -2.83 -0.68 20.35
N GLU A 24 -4.07 -0.23 20.16
CA GLU A 24 -4.76 -0.22 18.88
C GLU A 24 -4.11 0.78 17.92
N VAL A 25 -3.76 1.98 18.42
CA VAL A 25 -3.03 2.99 17.64
C VAL A 25 -1.69 2.44 17.13
N ILE A 26 -0.95 1.69 17.96
CA ILE A 26 0.29 1.03 17.53
C ILE A 26 0.00 -0.02 16.46
N ALA A 27 -1.03 -0.86 16.64
CA ALA A 27 -1.39 -1.90 15.69
C ALA A 27 -1.75 -1.30 14.33
N GLU A 28 -2.57 -0.25 14.32
CA GLU A 28 -2.93 0.47 13.10
C GLU A 28 -1.71 1.13 12.44
N ALA A 29 -0.84 1.79 13.21
CA ALA A 29 0.37 2.41 12.68
C ALA A 29 1.29 1.38 12.02
N VAL A 30 1.42 0.17 12.60
CA VAL A 30 2.20 -0.93 12.01
C VAL A 30 1.55 -1.43 10.72
N GLU A 31 0.24 -1.60 10.68
CA GLU A 31 -0.46 -2.03 9.47
C GLU A 31 -0.44 -0.97 8.36
N ALA A 32 -0.53 0.32 8.72
CA ALA A 32 -0.36 1.42 7.78
C ALA A 32 1.06 1.44 7.20
N PHE A 33 2.08 1.25 8.04
CA PHE A 33 3.46 1.13 7.59
C PHE A 33 3.65 -0.08 6.68
N ARG A 34 3.11 -1.24 7.04
CA ARG A 34 3.18 -2.46 6.23
C ARG A 34 2.56 -2.26 4.84
N ARG A 35 1.34 -1.71 4.78
CA ARG A 35 0.64 -1.40 3.51
C ARG A 35 1.45 -0.42 2.66
N ARG A 36 1.98 0.64 3.27
CA ARG A 36 2.84 1.61 2.59
C ARG A 36 4.10 0.95 2.01
N ARG A 37 4.77 0.09 2.77
CA ARG A 37 5.97 -0.64 2.30
C ARG A 37 5.68 -1.56 1.13
N ILE A 38 4.54 -2.23 1.12
CA ILE A 38 4.11 -3.05 -0.02
C ILE A 38 3.98 -2.18 -1.28
N LEU A 39 3.27 -1.06 -1.20
CA LEU A 39 3.10 -0.15 -2.34
C LEU A 39 4.43 0.45 -2.81
N GLU A 40 5.29 0.88 -1.90
CA GLU A 40 6.63 1.40 -2.23
C GLU A 40 7.48 0.36 -2.98
N LEU A 41 7.48 -0.90 -2.51
CA LEU A 41 8.22 -1.98 -3.16
C LEU A 41 7.64 -2.36 -4.52
N THR A 42 6.31 -2.45 -4.64
CA THR A 42 5.65 -2.71 -5.92
C THR A 42 5.94 -1.60 -6.92
N ASN A 43 5.83 -0.33 -6.51
CA ASN A 43 6.14 0.80 -7.38
C ASN A 43 7.60 0.79 -7.83
N ALA A 44 8.54 0.48 -6.93
CA ALA A 44 9.95 0.35 -7.27
C ALA A 44 10.20 -0.79 -8.28
N ALA A 45 9.54 -1.93 -8.11
CA ALA A 45 9.62 -3.05 -9.05
C ALA A 45 9.07 -2.67 -10.44
N TYR A 46 7.91 -2.01 -10.50
CA TYR A 46 7.35 -1.51 -11.76
C TYR A 46 8.23 -0.43 -12.41
N ALA A 47 8.88 0.44 -11.62
CA ALA A 47 9.79 1.45 -12.16
C ALA A 47 11.05 0.80 -12.74
N ALA A 48 11.60 -0.21 -12.07
CA ALA A 48 12.72 -0.99 -12.58
C ALA A 48 12.35 -1.73 -13.87
N MET A 49 11.19 -2.40 -13.89
CA MET A 49 10.67 -3.07 -15.08
C MET A 49 10.45 -2.10 -16.25
N ARG A 50 9.87 -0.92 -15.99
CA ARG A 50 9.70 0.14 -17.00
C ARG A 50 11.01 0.66 -17.61
N SER A 51 12.12 0.56 -16.88
CA SER A 51 13.43 0.98 -17.38
C SER A 51 14.05 -0.01 -18.37
N ASP A 52 13.49 -1.22 -18.47
CA ASP A 52 13.81 -2.22 -19.47
C ASP A 52 12.71 -2.23 -20.56
N PRO A 53 12.98 -1.72 -21.78
CA PRO A 53 11.97 -1.64 -22.82
C PRO A 53 11.39 -2.99 -23.26
N ALA A 54 12.15 -4.08 -23.16
CA ALA A 54 11.68 -5.40 -23.57
C ALA A 54 10.68 -5.95 -22.54
N LEU A 55 11.04 -5.91 -21.25
CA LEU A 55 10.14 -6.32 -20.16
C LEU A 55 8.91 -5.41 -20.07
N TRP A 56 9.07 -4.12 -20.36
CA TRP A 56 7.93 -3.20 -20.37
C TRP A 56 6.96 -3.48 -21.50
N GLN A 57 7.46 -3.82 -22.70
CA GLN A 57 6.59 -4.20 -23.81
C GLN A 57 5.82 -5.49 -23.50
N GLU A 58 6.48 -6.47 -22.87
CA GLU A 58 5.82 -7.73 -22.44
C GLU A 58 4.66 -7.47 -21.45
N GLU A 59 4.84 -6.58 -20.46
CA GLU A 59 3.73 -6.21 -19.55
C GLU A 59 2.59 -5.52 -20.28
N LEU A 60 2.88 -4.62 -21.23
CA LEU A 60 1.85 -3.92 -21.98
C LEU A 60 1.05 -4.88 -22.86
N ASP A 61 1.72 -5.83 -23.51
CA ASP A 61 1.08 -6.85 -24.33
C ASP A 61 0.19 -7.77 -23.47
N GLU A 62 0.66 -8.15 -22.27
CA GLU A 62 -0.16 -8.88 -21.30
C GLU A 62 -1.38 -8.05 -20.88
N ARG A 63 -1.19 -6.77 -20.54
CA ARG A 63 -2.29 -5.90 -20.10
C ARG A 63 -3.35 -5.70 -21.20
N GLU A 64 -2.93 -5.53 -22.45
CA GLU A 64 -3.84 -5.45 -23.59
C GLU A 64 -4.63 -6.76 -23.77
N ALA A 65 -3.99 -7.92 -23.57
CA ALA A 65 -4.68 -9.20 -23.63
C ALA A 65 -5.77 -9.34 -22.55
N TRP A 66 -5.58 -8.73 -21.36
CA TRP A 66 -6.57 -8.71 -20.29
C TRP A 66 -7.66 -7.65 -20.46
N ASP A 67 -7.44 -6.59 -21.25
CA ASP A 67 -8.42 -5.53 -21.47
C ASP A 67 -9.72 -6.04 -22.12
N VAL A 68 -9.71 -7.23 -22.76
CA VAL A 68 -10.92 -7.87 -23.31
C VAL A 68 -11.98 -8.17 -22.26
N THR A 69 -11.58 -8.42 -21.01
CA THR A 69 -12.50 -8.69 -19.89
C THR A 69 -12.90 -7.42 -19.11
N LEU A 70 -12.44 -6.24 -19.54
CA LEU A 70 -12.66 -4.98 -18.80
C LEU A 70 -14.15 -4.62 -18.65
N ARG A 71 -14.99 -5.06 -19.60
CA ARG A 71 -16.44 -4.80 -19.61
C ARG A 71 -17.28 -5.90 -18.97
N ASP A 72 -16.67 -7.00 -18.54
CA ASP A 72 -17.39 -8.13 -18.00
C ASP A 72 -18.13 -7.72 -16.71
N GLY A 73 -19.43 -7.97 -16.66
CA GLY A 73 -20.29 -7.60 -15.52
C GLY A 73 -20.71 -6.12 -15.46
N LEU A 74 -20.37 -5.31 -16.48
CA LEU A 74 -20.80 -3.90 -16.62
C LEU A 74 -21.94 -3.72 -17.64
N GLU A 75 -22.69 -4.78 -17.94
CA GLU A 75 -23.85 -4.72 -18.84
C GLU A 75 -24.90 -3.72 -18.31
N ASP A 76 -25.31 -2.76 -19.16
CA ASP A 76 -26.33 -1.76 -18.83
C ASP A 76 -27.62 -2.47 -18.40
N LYS A 77 -28.13 -2.11 -17.22
CA LYS A 77 -29.48 -2.52 -16.76
C LYS A 77 -30.58 -1.75 -17.46
#